data_AF-M0NYH3-F1
#
_entry.id   AF-M0NYH3-F1
#
_cell.length_a   1.000
_cell.length_b   1.000
_cell.length_c   1.000
_cell.angle_alpha   90.00
_cell.angle_beta   90.00
_cell.angle_gamma   90.00
#
_symmetry.space_group_name_H-M   'P 1'
#
loop_
_entity.id
_entity.type
_entity.pdbx_description
1 polymer ?
#
loop_
_entity_poly.entity_id
_entity_poly.type
_entity_poly.pdbx_seq_one_letter_code
_entity_poly.pdbx_strand_id
1 'polypeptide(L)'
;MSDPDAEPDGVEHAANPDVPSEAVLDELFATIESRKAELPEGSYTASLFTHEKGENAVLEKLGEESTETILAAKDDDLDELTYEGADLVYHLLVLFAMKDLDLDDLRDELRDRF
;
A
#
# COMPACT_ATOMS: atom_id res chain seq x y z
N MET A 1 -15.40 15.43 2.46
CA MET A 1 -14.73 14.47 3.35
C MET A 1 -14.45 13.27 2.48
N SER A 2 -13.17 12.95 2.26
CA SER A 2 -12.81 11.74 1.51
C SER A 2 -13.24 10.53 2.33
N ASP A 3 -13.88 9.57 1.68
CA ASP A 3 -14.31 8.33 2.31
C ASP A 3 -13.06 7.55 2.72
N PRO A 4 -12.86 7.29 4.02
CA PRO A 4 -11.69 6.56 4.47
C PRO A 4 -11.73 5.05 4.16
N ASP A 5 -12.92 4.52 3.92
CA ASP A 5 -13.15 3.13 3.52
C ASP A 5 -13.14 2.99 1.99
N ALA A 6 -12.85 4.07 1.25
CA ALA A 6 -12.58 3.96 -0.17
C ALA A 6 -11.27 3.18 -0.36
N GLU A 7 -11.33 2.11 -1.14
CA GLU A 7 -10.18 1.51 -1.83
C GLU A 7 -9.30 2.63 -2.42
N PRO A 8 -7.96 2.44 -2.55
CA PRO A 8 -7.22 3.25 -3.52
C PRO A 8 -8.01 3.17 -4.82
N ASP A 9 -8.48 4.33 -5.33
CA ASP A 9 -9.41 4.35 -6.46
C ASP A 9 -8.92 3.32 -7.51
N GLY A 10 -9.76 2.35 -7.86
CA GLY A 10 -9.54 1.37 -8.93
C GLY A 10 -9.49 2.03 -10.32
N VAL A 11 -8.93 3.24 -10.40
CA VAL A 11 -8.44 3.84 -11.63
C VAL A 11 -7.45 2.84 -12.19
N GLU A 12 -7.64 2.47 -13.46
CA GLU A 12 -6.56 1.89 -14.24
C GLU A 12 -5.34 2.82 -14.09
N HIS A 13 -4.43 2.46 -13.18
CA HIS A 13 -3.13 3.06 -13.10
C HIS A 13 -2.39 2.53 -14.31
N ALA A 14 -2.56 3.22 -15.45
CA ALA A 14 -1.67 3.05 -16.58
C ALA A 14 -0.26 3.16 -16.02
N ALA A 15 0.44 2.02 -15.97
CA ALA A 15 1.78 1.93 -15.41
C ALA A 15 2.59 3.09 -15.96
N ASN A 16 3.14 3.93 -15.09
CA ASN A 16 3.97 5.04 -15.56
C ASN A 16 5.18 4.43 -16.28
N PRO A 17 5.26 4.46 -17.62
CA PRO A 17 6.23 3.68 -18.38
C PRO A 17 7.66 4.21 -18.18
N ASP A 18 7.80 5.38 -17.55
CA ASP A 18 9.06 6.03 -17.27
C ASP A 18 9.72 5.54 -15.98
N VAL A 19 9.01 4.77 -15.13
CA VAL A 19 9.58 4.17 -13.92
C VAL A 19 10.17 2.79 -14.25
N PRO A 20 11.48 2.56 -14.06
CA PRO A 20 12.07 1.24 -14.19
C PRO A 20 11.37 0.26 -13.24
N SER A 21 11.07 -0.96 -13.70
CA SER A 21 10.34 -1.96 -12.88
C SER A 21 10.98 -2.22 -11.52
N GLU A 22 12.31 -2.19 -11.44
CA GLU A 22 13.08 -2.37 -10.20
C GLU A 22 12.88 -1.23 -9.18
N ALA A 23 12.48 -0.04 -9.65
CA ALA A 23 12.30 1.16 -8.83
C ALA A 23 10.86 1.37 -8.35
N VAL A 24 9.92 0.51 -8.75
CA VAL A 24 8.48 0.70 -8.45
C VAL A 24 8.23 0.84 -6.94
N LEU A 25 8.85 -0.02 -6.13
CA LEU A 25 8.69 0.04 -4.66
C LEU A 25 9.37 1.27 -4.06
N ASP A 26 10.49 1.73 -4.61
CA ASP A 26 11.16 2.97 -4.18
C ASP A 26 10.26 4.19 -4.41
N GLU A 27 9.76 4.34 -5.62
CA GLU A 27 8.90 5.45 -6.02
C GLU A 27 7.58 5.43 -5.26
N LEU A 28 7.01 4.24 -5.04
CA LEU A 28 5.81 4.08 -4.24
C LEU A 28 6.03 4.51 -2.79
N PHE A 29 7.10 4.03 -2.16
CA PHE A 29 7.40 4.37 -0.77
C PHE A 29 7.73 5.85 -0.61
N ALA A 30 8.52 6.43 -1.53
CA ALA A 30 8.80 7.87 -1.57
C ALA A 30 7.51 8.70 -1.71
N THR A 31 6.57 8.24 -2.53
CA THR A 31 5.26 8.87 -2.69
C THR A 31 4.44 8.81 -1.39
N ILE A 32 4.45 7.67 -0.70
CA ILE A 32 3.76 7.49 0.59
C ILE A 32 4.34 8.45 1.64
N GLU A 33 5.66 8.52 1.78
CA GLU A 33 6.35 9.43 2.70
C GLU A 33 6.08 10.91 2.36
N SER A 34 6.08 11.26 1.07
CA SER A 34 5.72 12.61 0.62
C SER A 34 4.29 12.96 1.03
N ARG A 35 3.34 12.03 0.90
CA ARG A 35 1.94 12.26 1.27
C ARG A 35 1.73 12.29 2.79
N LYS A 36 2.53 11.54 3.56
CA LYS A 36 2.60 11.64 5.04
C LYS A 36 3.04 13.03 5.48
N ALA A 37 4.04 13.60 4.80
CA ALA A 37 4.60 14.92 5.14
C ALA A 37 3.72 16.09 4.69
N GLU A 38 3.16 16.02 3.48
CA GLU A 38 2.46 17.15 2.84
C GLU A 38 0.96 17.17 3.10
N LEU A 39 0.37 16.01 3.40
CA LEU A 39 -1.07 15.82 3.64
C LEU A 39 -1.97 16.51 2.59
N PRO A 40 -1.77 16.28 1.28
CA PRO A 40 -2.54 16.94 0.23
C PRO A 40 -4.04 16.61 0.32
N GLU A 41 -4.90 17.64 0.22
CA GLU A 41 -6.35 17.45 0.22
C GLU A 41 -6.81 16.52 -0.92
N GLY A 42 -7.73 15.60 -0.60
CA GLY A 42 -8.29 14.66 -1.57
C GLY A 42 -7.40 13.45 -1.87
N SER A 43 -6.19 13.37 -1.33
CA SER A 43 -5.34 12.17 -1.48
C SER A 43 -5.82 11.04 -0.58
N TYR A 44 -5.96 9.85 -1.16
CA TYR A 44 -6.23 8.62 -0.43
C TYR A 44 -5.14 8.31 0.62
N THR A 45 -3.86 8.30 0.23
CA THR A 45 -2.79 8.03 1.20
C THR A 45 -2.79 9.05 2.36
N ALA A 46 -3.07 10.33 2.08
CA ALA A 46 -3.16 11.34 3.13
C ALA A 46 -4.37 11.12 4.05
N SER A 47 -5.50 10.59 3.55
CA SER A 47 -6.65 10.25 4.39
C SER A 47 -6.32 9.14 5.38
N LEU A 48 -5.51 8.15 4.98
CA LEU A 48 -5.03 7.09 5.88
C LEU A 48 -4.22 7.65 7.06
N PHE A 49 -3.33 8.62 6.81
CA PHE A 49 -2.54 9.26 7.87
C PHE A 49 -3.34 10.21 8.79
N THR A 50 -4.44 10.75 8.28
CA THR A 50 -5.30 11.71 9.02
C THR A 50 -6.57 11.07 9.56
N HIS A 51 -6.73 9.76 9.38
CA HIS A 51 -7.92 9.03 9.76
C HIS A 51 -8.20 9.12 11.27
N GLU A 52 -9.46 9.27 11.67
CA GLU A 52 -9.85 9.39 13.09
C GLU A 52 -9.56 8.13 13.92
N LYS A 53 -9.74 6.93 13.34
CA LYS A 53 -9.25 5.64 13.87
C LYS A 53 -7.71 5.53 13.95
N GLY A 54 -6.97 6.47 13.36
CA GLY A 54 -5.51 6.43 13.28
C GLY A 54 -4.99 5.15 12.62
N GLU A 55 -3.93 4.59 13.18
CA GLU A 55 -3.30 3.34 12.72
C GLU A 55 -4.29 2.17 12.53
N ASN A 56 -5.37 2.10 13.32
CA ASN A 56 -6.35 1.02 13.21
C ASN A 56 -7.01 0.98 11.83
N ALA A 57 -7.19 2.10 11.15
CA ALA A 57 -7.76 2.09 9.79
C ALA A 57 -6.86 1.35 8.79
N VAL A 58 -5.53 1.56 8.88
CA VAL A 58 -4.57 0.86 8.02
C VAL A 58 -4.45 -0.61 8.40
N LEU A 59 -4.54 -0.94 9.69
CA LEU A 59 -4.54 -2.35 10.15
C LEU A 59 -5.81 -3.11 9.71
N GLU A 60 -6.97 -2.45 9.69
CA GLU A 60 -8.22 -3.00 9.17
C GLU A 60 -8.08 -3.35 7.69
N LYS A 61 -7.62 -2.39 6.86
CA LYS A 61 -7.33 -2.63 5.44
C LYS A 61 -6.31 -3.74 5.23
N LEU A 62 -5.16 -3.70 5.92
CA LEU A 62 -4.14 -4.75 5.80
C LEU A 62 -4.69 -6.16 6.09
N GLY A 63 -5.62 -6.29 7.05
CA GLY A 63 -6.29 -7.55 7.38
C GLY A 63 -7.33 -7.99 6.34
N GLU A 64 -8.04 -7.04 5.74
CA GLU A 64 -8.95 -7.23 4.60
C GLU A 64 -8.18 -7.76 3.38
N GLU A 65 -7.15 -7.04 2.92
CA GLU A 65 -6.32 -7.43 1.77
C GLU A 65 -5.65 -8.79 1.95
N SER A 66 -5.22 -9.08 3.19
CA SER A 66 -4.66 -10.38 3.53
C SER A 66 -5.68 -11.50 3.33
N THR A 67 -6.94 -11.25 3.69
CA THR A 67 -8.02 -12.23 3.55
C THR A 67 -8.40 -12.40 2.09
N GLU A 68 -8.51 -11.31 1.34
CA GLU A 68 -8.85 -11.31 -0.09
C GLU A 68 -7.75 -11.99 -0.93
N THR A 69 -6.48 -11.67 -0.68
CA THR A 69 -5.33 -12.37 -1.28
C THR A 69 -5.42 -13.89 -1.07
N ILE A 70 -5.77 -14.35 0.15
CA ILE A 70 -5.94 -15.78 0.46
C ILE A 70 -7.11 -16.38 -0.33
N LEU A 71 -8.22 -15.66 -0.45
CA LEU A 71 -9.41 -16.13 -1.17
C LEU A 71 -9.16 -16.20 -2.67
N ALA A 72 -8.54 -15.19 -3.26
CA ALA A 72 -8.14 -15.16 -4.67
C ALA A 72 -7.21 -16.33 -5.01
N ALA A 73 -6.18 -16.57 -4.17
CA ALA A 73 -5.30 -17.72 -4.33
C ALA A 73 -6.04 -19.06 -4.21
N LYS A 74 -6.99 -19.18 -3.28
CA LYS A 74 -7.80 -20.39 -3.11
C LYS A 74 -8.66 -20.69 -4.34
N ASP A 75 -9.14 -19.65 -5.01
CA ASP A 75 -10.06 -19.76 -6.14
C ASP A 75 -9.33 -19.78 -7.51
N ASP A 76 -7.99 -19.83 -7.50
CA ASP A 76 -7.12 -19.80 -8.69
C ASP A 76 -7.34 -18.56 -9.59
N ASP A 77 -7.82 -17.46 -9.00
CA ASP A 77 -8.03 -16.19 -9.70
C ASP A 77 -6.73 -15.37 -9.68
N LEU A 78 -5.96 -15.46 -10.77
CA LEU A 78 -4.64 -14.84 -10.87
C LEU A 78 -4.68 -13.31 -11.02
N ASP A 79 -5.75 -12.79 -11.63
CA ASP A 79 -5.90 -11.35 -11.82
C ASP A 79 -6.22 -10.70 -10.47
N GLU A 80 -7.19 -11.28 -9.73
CA GLU A 80 -7.53 -10.85 -8.37
C GLU A 80 -6.34 -11.04 -7.42
N LEU A 81 -5.64 -12.18 -7.49
CA LEU A 81 -4.47 -12.43 -6.65
C LEU A 81 -3.37 -11.37 -6.86
N THR A 82 -3.22 -10.89 -8.09
CA THR A 82 -2.25 -9.83 -8.40
C THR A 82 -2.71 -8.49 -7.87
N TYR A 83 -4.02 -8.20 -7.98
CA TYR A 83 -4.64 -6.97 -7.49
C TYR A 83 -4.55 -6.88 -5.95
N GLU A 84 -5.08 -7.87 -5.22
CA GLU A 84 -5.07 -7.86 -3.75
C GLU A 84 -3.66 -8.01 -3.18
N GLY A 85 -2.77 -8.70 -3.90
CA GLY A 85 -1.36 -8.75 -3.55
C GLY A 85 -0.69 -7.37 -3.61
N ALA A 86 -1.09 -6.52 -4.57
CA ALA A 86 -0.59 -5.15 -4.66
C ALA A 86 -1.14 -4.28 -3.52
N ASP A 87 -2.42 -4.39 -3.20
CA ASP A 87 -3.05 -3.63 -2.12
C ASP A 87 -2.53 -4.04 -0.74
N LEU A 88 -2.30 -5.35 -0.53
CA LEU A 88 -1.61 -5.86 0.65
C LEU A 88 -0.23 -5.22 0.84
N VAL A 89 0.58 -5.17 -0.23
CA VAL A 89 1.91 -4.54 -0.19
C VAL A 89 1.80 -3.04 0.05
N TYR A 90 0.86 -2.35 -0.61
CA TYR A 90 0.64 -0.93 -0.43
C TYR A 90 0.30 -0.59 1.04
N HIS A 91 -0.67 -1.29 1.63
CA HIS A 91 -1.07 -1.07 3.02
C HIS A 91 0.03 -1.43 4.02
N LEU A 92 0.85 -2.44 3.71
CA LEU A 92 2.05 -2.75 4.50
C LEU A 92 3.06 -1.59 4.47
N LEU A 93 3.30 -1.00 3.30
CA LEU A 93 4.20 0.14 3.15
C LEU A 93 3.68 1.40 3.85
N VAL A 94 2.37 1.66 3.80
CA VAL A 94 1.75 2.75 4.60
C VAL A 94 1.92 2.51 6.10
N LEU A 95 1.74 1.27 6.57
CA LEU A 95 1.99 0.93 7.98
C LEU A 95 3.46 1.15 8.36
N PHE A 96 4.42 0.81 7.48
CA PHE A 96 5.84 1.03 7.71
C PHE A 96 6.13 2.53 7.86
N ALA A 97 5.62 3.34 6.94
CA ALA A 97 5.67 4.79 7.02
C ALA A 97 5.07 5.31 8.35
N MET A 98 3.92 4.82 8.80
CA MET A 98 3.32 5.20 10.10
C MET A 98 4.19 4.83 11.31
N LYS A 99 5.02 3.78 11.18
CA LYS A 99 5.92 3.29 12.23
C LYS A 99 7.33 3.87 12.14
N ASP A 100 7.56 4.80 11.22
CA ASP A 100 8.87 5.37 10.91
C ASP A 100 9.91 4.27 10.58
N LEU A 101 9.47 3.23 9.84
CA LEU A 101 10.33 2.20 9.24
C LEU A 101 10.62 2.55 7.79
N ASP A 102 11.86 2.40 7.37
CA ASP A 102 12.27 2.65 5.99
C ASP A 102 12.10 1.40 5.12
N LEU A 103 11.95 1.59 3.80
CA LEU A 103 11.91 0.48 2.85
C LEU A 103 13.20 -0.37 2.89
N ASP A 104 14.33 0.24 3.25
CA ASP A 104 15.61 -0.47 3.38
C ASP A 104 15.60 -1.45 4.57
N ASP A 105 14.87 -1.16 5.66
CA ASP A 105 14.70 -2.10 6.78
C ASP A 105 14.00 -3.39 6.30
N LEU A 106 12.95 -3.25 5.47
CA LEU A 106 12.28 -4.40 4.87
C LEU A 106 13.21 -5.19 3.93
N ARG A 107 13.98 -4.48 3.12
CA ARG A 107 14.90 -5.09 2.14
C ARG A 107 16.01 -5.86 2.82
N ASP A 108 16.58 -5.33 3.90
CA ASP A 108 17.62 -6.01 4.66
C ASP A 108 17.08 -7.31 5.26
N GLU A 109 15.90 -7.27 5.88
CA GLU A 109 15.23 -8.47 6.39
C GLU A 109 14.90 -9.48 5.27
N LEU A 110 14.51 -9.02 4.08
CA LEU A 110 14.27 -9.90 2.93
C LEU A 110 15.56 -10.50 2.35
N ARG A 111 16.66 -9.74 2.33
CA ARG A 111 17.98 -10.23 1.89
C ARG A 111 18.47 -11.39 2.74
N ASP A 112 18.14 -11.39 4.04
CA ASP A 112 18.52 -12.47 4.96
C ASP A 112 17.72 -13.76 4.75
N ARG A 113 16.70 -13.77 3.88
CA ARG A 113 15.85 -14.94 3.61
C ARG A 113 16.29 -15.81 2.44
N PHE A 114 17.30 -15.39 1.68
CA PHE A 114 17.86 -16.17 0.56
C PHE A 114 19.39 -16.16 0.57
#